data_AF-B9L3U9-F1
#
_entry.id   AF-B9L3U9-F1
#
_cell.length_a   1.000
_cell.length_b   1.000
_cell.length_c   1.000
_cell.angle_alpha   90.00
_cell.angle_beta   90.00
_cell.angle_gamma   90.00
#
_symmetry.space_group_name_H-M   'P 1'
#
loop_
_entity.id
_entity.type
_entity.pdbx_description
1 polymer ?
#
loop_
_entity_poly.entity_id
_entity_poly.type
_entity_poly.pdbx_seq_one_letter_code
_entity_poly.pdbx_strand_id
1 'polypeptide(L)'
;MLVMTVLGTSTYQETTYVWDDGERIRRHRSALFPVALDAWLAAERFLVLLTPDSAAHANWRQLEAHLGERAQPVPIPAGKSEAELWQIFDALVAAVPEQAELVLDVTHGFRSLPLFAAVAALVLRQLRGVTIQRILYGAFEARDRERDETPVFDLSPLVDLAEWSSGIEALERSGDGRLLAARIQATHSDLYRKQAPELPRQLAGVGNKLGALSQAVWLNRPLEALAAAHQLDQQLATAQEELARWTPPFAVLAERVRAEIAPLAHPNPEQLDEGNLRAQLELIRYALGKGLVLQAVTLAREWLVSWYLWRTFPELRPSWLQRESRQRAENELNALQQQLRDGSPLLHALPERRIAEVWDQVTQLRNDLAHCGMRTDRSTPDRVTRRARELVTELATLLQ
;
A
#
# COMPACT_ATOMS: atom_id res chain seq x y z
N MET A 1 -9.89 10.07 24.39
CA MET A 1 -8.76 9.12 24.23
C MET A 1 -8.82 8.02 25.29
N LEU A 2 -8.56 6.77 24.89
CA LEU A 2 -8.51 5.57 25.72
C LEU A 2 -7.06 5.11 25.92
N VAL A 3 -6.75 4.53 27.08
CA VAL A 3 -5.50 3.81 27.32
C VAL A 3 -5.81 2.32 27.44
N MET A 4 -5.10 1.47 26.72
CA MET A 4 -5.17 0.02 26.88
C MET A 4 -3.89 -0.49 27.53
N THR A 5 -4.01 -1.20 28.65
CA THR A 5 -2.88 -1.73 29.43
C THR A 5 -3.13 -3.18 29.81
N VAL A 6 -2.08 -3.97 29.92
CA VAL A 6 -2.13 -5.36 30.39
C VAL A 6 -1.49 -5.43 31.77
N LEU A 7 -2.20 -5.97 32.76
CA LEU A 7 -1.62 -6.18 34.10
C LEU A 7 -1.13 -7.63 34.26
N GLY A 8 0.08 -7.75 34.81
CA GLY A 8 0.67 -9.01 35.26
C GLY A 8 0.59 -9.19 36.77
N THR A 9 1.11 -10.34 37.23
CA THR A 9 1.09 -10.77 38.64
C THR A 9 2.45 -10.70 39.32
N SER A 10 3.47 -10.15 38.68
CA SER A 10 4.76 -9.91 39.35
C SER A 10 4.65 -8.79 40.38
N THR A 11 5.51 -8.83 41.39
CA THR A 11 5.65 -7.75 42.36
C THR A 11 6.35 -6.57 41.69
N TYR A 12 5.60 -5.53 41.36
CA TYR A 12 6.17 -4.33 40.78
C TYR A 12 6.90 -3.51 41.84
N GLN A 13 8.03 -2.95 41.45
CA GLN A 13 8.83 -2.07 42.31
C GLN A 13 8.58 -0.62 41.91
N GLU A 14 8.55 0.28 42.88
CA GLU A 14 8.50 1.70 42.57
C GLU A 14 9.75 2.14 41.80
N THR A 15 9.53 3.03 40.84
CA THR A 15 10.57 3.70 40.09
C THR A 15 10.05 5.04 39.58
N THR A 16 10.94 5.95 39.17
CA THR A 16 10.55 7.18 38.49
C THR A 16 10.52 6.94 36.98
N TYR A 17 9.33 6.80 36.41
CA TYR A 17 9.21 6.73 34.96
C TYR A 17 9.52 8.09 34.34
N VAL A 18 10.33 8.10 33.28
CA VAL A 18 10.75 9.30 32.56
C VAL A 18 10.37 9.17 31.10
N TRP A 19 9.49 10.06 30.63
CA TRP A 19 9.03 10.08 29.25
C TRP A 19 9.31 11.43 28.61
N ASP A 20 10.10 11.44 27.55
CA ASP A 20 10.21 12.57 26.65
C ASP A 20 9.15 12.41 25.55
N ASP A 21 8.12 13.26 25.58
CA ASP A 21 7.04 13.20 24.59
C ASP A 21 7.34 13.98 23.30
N GLY A 22 8.55 14.57 23.20
CA GLY A 22 9.02 15.44 22.12
C GLY A 22 8.83 16.93 22.39
N GLU A 23 8.03 17.30 23.41
CA GLU A 23 7.80 18.69 23.83
C GLU A 23 8.39 18.95 25.22
N ARG A 24 8.26 17.98 26.13
CA ARG A 24 8.74 18.07 27.51
C ARG A 24 9.09 16.71 28.07
N ILE A 25 10.03 16.73 29.01
CA ILE A 25 10.38 15.55 29.81
C ILE A 25 9.41 15.47 30.99
N ARG A 26 8.63 14.41 31.02
CA ARG A 26 7.68 14.09 32.09
C ARG A 26 8.27 13.06 33.03
N ARG A 27 8.02 13.23 34.32
CA ARG A 27 8.46 12.30 35.38
C ARG A 27 7.29 11.93 36.27
N HIS A 28 7.19 10.68 36.66
CA HIS A 28 6.19 10.24 37.62
C HIS A 28 6.68 8.99 38.35
N ARG A 29 6.66 9.04 39.68
CA ARG A 29 7.08 7.91 40.53
C ARG A 29 5.88 7.02 40.81
N SER A 30 5.99 5.74 40.44
CA SER A 30 4.94 4.74 40.66
C SER A 30 5.52 3.33 40.54
N ALA A 31 4.86 2.35 41.14
CA ALA A 31 5.10 0.93 40.85
C ALA A 31 4.30 0.44 39.63
N LEU A 32 3.26 1.16 39.24
CA LEU A 32 2.38 0.83 38.11
C LEU A 32 2.54 1.87 37.02
N PHE A 33 3.03 1.45 35.85
CA PHE A 33 3.13 2.33 34.69
C PHE A 33 1.80 3.00 34.26
N PRO A 34 0.62 2.32 34.27
CA PRO A 34 -0.63 2.99 33.91
C PRO A 34 -0.98 4.18 34.83
N VAL A 35 -0.46 4.23 36.06
CA VAL A 35 -0.61 5.40 36.95
C VAL A 35 0.25 6.58 36.45
N ALA A 36 1.45 6.31 35.93
CA ALA A 36 2.26 7.35 35.27
C ALA A 36 1.57 7.87 34.00
N LEU A 37 0.95 6.98 33.22
CA LEU A 37 0.15 7.37 32.05
C LEU A 37 -1.03 8.26 32.44
N ASP A 38 -1.74 7.94 33.52
CA ASP A 38 -2.84 8.76 34.04
C ASP A 38 -2.38 10.18 34.44
N ALA A 39 -1.19 10.29 35.03
CA ALA A 39 -0.62 11.58 35.40
C ALA A 39 -0.21 12.44 34.17
N TRP A 40 0.08 11.82 33.04
CA TRP A 40 0.61 12.50 31.85
C TRP A 40 -0.44 12.73 30.76
N LEU A 41 -1.41 11.83 30.66
CA LEU A 41 -2.40 11.76 29.60
C LEU A 41 -3.79 12.09 30.16
N ALA A 42 -4.56 12.92 29.46
CA ALA A 42 -5.96 13.16 29.77
C ALA A 42 -6.84 12.00 29.25
N ALA A 43 -6.61 10.79 29.77
CA ALA A 43 -7.33 9.59 29.36
C ALA A 43 -8.74 9.56 29.99
N GLU A 44 -9.75 9.34 29.15
CA GLU A 44 -11.14 9.22 29.60
C GLU A 44 -11.34 7.93 30.41
N ARG A 45 -10.76 6.83 29.90
CA ARG A 45 -10.89 5.47 30.45
C ARG A 45 -9.63 4.66 30.17
N PHE A 46 -9.39 3.69 31.05
CA PHE A 46 -8.34 2.69 30.93
C PHE A 46 -8.99 1.32 30.69
N LEU A 47 -8.78 0.74 29.52
CA LEU A 47 -9.12 -0.65 29.22
C LEU A 47 -8.02 -1.54 29.81
N VAL A 48 -8.30 -2.18 30.95
CA VAL A 48 -7.33 -2.97 31.68
C VAL A 48 -7.54 -4.44 31.37
N LEU A 49 -6.63 -5.02 30.59
CA LEU A 49 -6.67 -6.41 30.18
C LEU A 49 -6.22 -7.30 31.35
N LEU A 50 -7.15 -8.12 31.83
CA LEU A 50 -6.97 -8.93 33.04
C LEU A 50 -7.17 -10.42 32.75
N THR A 51 -6.16 -11.22 33.06
CA THR A 51 -6.31 -12.67 33.17
C THR A 51 -7.00 -13.00 34.50
N PRO A 52 -7.54 -14.22 34.69
CA PRO A 52 -8.07 -14.62 35.99
C PRO A 52 -7.09 -14.39 37.14
N ASP A 53 -5.81 -14.65 36.91
CA ASP A 53 -4.75 -14.46 37.91
C ASP A 53 -4.49 -12.97 38.20
N SER A 54 -4.44 -12.11 37.17
CA SER A 54 -4.19 -10.68 37.38
C SER A 54 -5.39 -9.92 37.94
N ALA A 55 -6.62 -10.37 37.65
CA ALA A 55 -7.84 -9.84 38.26
C ALA A 55 -7.89 -10.06 39.78
N ALA A 56 -7.32 -11.16 40.29
CA ALA A 56 -7.23 -11.44 41.73
C ALA A 56 -6.01 -10.77 42.41
N HIS A 57 -5.09 -10.21 41.63
CA HIS A 57 -3.80 -9.74 42.13
C HIS A 57 -3.87 -8.36 42.82
N ALA A 58 -2.88 -8.05 43.66
CA ALA A 58 -2.79 -6.75 44.34
C ALA A 58 -2.61 -5.58 43.36
N ASN A 59 -1.91 -5.80 42.24
CA ASN A 59 -1.68 -4.79 41.21
C ASN A 59 -2.99 -4.24 40.62
N TRP A 60 -3.98 -5.11 40.35
CA TRP A 60 -5.29 -4.67 39.87
C TRP A 60 -6.02 -3.83 40.92
N ARG A 61 -6.09 -4.33 42.17
CA ARG A 61 -6.73 -3.60 43.27
C ARG A 61 -6.14 -2.21 43.49
N GLN A 62 -4.82 -2.08 43.38
CA GLN A 62 -4.13 -0.80 43.51
C GLN A 62 -4.47 0.14 42.33
N LEU A 63 -4.49 -0.38 41.10
CA LEU A 63 -4.84 0.44 39.93
C LEU A 63 -6.31 0.87 39.94
N GLU A 64 -7.22 -0.04 40.26
CA GLU A 64 -8.66 0.21 40.39
C GLU A 64 -8.93 1.28 41.45
N ALA A 65 -8.27 1.20 42.62
CA ALA A 65 -8.39 2.21 43.67
C ALA A 65 -7.89 3.60 43.23
N HIS A 66 -6.85 3.66 42.39
CA HIS A 66 -6.30 4.92 41.86
C HIS A 66 -7.21 5.55 40.79
N LEU A 67 -7.69 4.75 39.84
CA LEU A 67 -8.43 5.24 38.68
C LEU A 67 -9.95 5.35 38.91
N GLY A 68 -10.50 4.62 39.89
CA GLY A 68 -11.93 4.55 40.16
C GLY A 68 -12.72 4.05 38.94
N GLU A 69 -13.85 4.70 38.65
CA GLU A 69 -14.75 4.34 37.53
C GLU A 69 -14.09 4.40 36.15
N ARG A 70 -12.93 5.06 36.03
CA ARG A 70 -12.18 5.11 34.76
C ARG A 70 -11.43 3.81 34.46
N ALA A 71 -11.20 2.94 35.45
CA ALA A 71 -10.64 1.61 35.21
C ALA A 71 -11.73 0.66 34.72
N GLN A 72 -11.66 0.27 33.46
CA GLN A 72 -12.58 -0.67 32.82
C GLN A 72 -11.90 -2.03 32.67
N PRO A 73 -12.24 -3.02 33.52
CA PRO A 73 -11.67 -4.35 33.41
C PRO A 73 -12.16 -5.04 32.13
N VAL A 74 -11.22 -5.57 31.35
CA VAL A 74 -11.47 -6.38 30.15
C VAL A 74 -10.98 -7.79 30.44
N PRO A 75 -11.87 -8.75 30.75
CA PRO A 75 -11.48 -10.11 31.07
C PRO A 75 -10.92 -10.80 29.83
N ILE A 76 -9.75 -11.42 29.96
CA ILE A 76 -9.08 -12.16 28.90
C ILE A 76 -8.54 -13.51 29.42
N PRO A 77 -8.43 -14.55 28.58
CA PRO A 77 -7.67 -15.74 28.94
C PRO A 77 -6.16 -15.47 29.00
N ALA A 78 -5.38 -16.48 29.40
CA ALA A 78 -3.93 -16.33 29.56
C ALA A 78 -3.14 -16.27 28.24
N GLY A 79 -3.76 -16.60 27.11
CA GLY A 79 -3.14 -16.59 25.78
C GLY A 79 -2.21 -17.79 25.55
N LYS A 80 -2.51 -18.95 26.15
CA LYS A 80 -1.66 -20.16 26.09
C LYS A 80 -1.92 -21.03 24.86
N SER A 81 -2.97 -20.75 24.10
CA SER A 81 -3.34 -21.46 22.88
C SER A 81 -3.86 -20.48 21.83
N GLU A 82 -3.91 -20.90 20.56
CA GLU A 82 -4.49 -20.10 19.48
C GLU A 82 -5.95 -19.73 19.75
N ALA A 83 -6.75 -20.66 20.29
CA ALA A 83 -8.14 -20.39 20.66
C ALA A 83 -8.25 -19.28 21.72
N GLU A 84 -7.35 -19.28 22.71
CA GLU A 84 -7.30 -18.20 23.70
C GLU A 84 -6.87 -16.86 23.08
N LEU A 85 -5.96 -16.85 22.09
CA LEU A 85 -5.60 -15.62 21.37
C LEU A 85 -6.81 -15.02 20.63
N TRP A 86 -7.63 -15.86 19.99
CA TRP A 86 -8.86 -15.39 19.34
C TRP A 86 -9.89 -14.85 20.34
N GLN A 87 -10.03 -15.50 21.50
CA GLN A 87 -10.87 -14.95 22.58
C GLN A 87 -10.37 -13.61 23.11
N ILE A 88 -9.05 -13.39 23.19
CA ILE A 88 -8.47 -12.08 23.51
C ILE A 88 -8.85 -11.07 22.44
N PHE A 89 -8.71 -11.42 21.15
CA PHE A 89 -9.08 -10.55 20.06
C PHE A 89 -10.56 -10.15 20.12
N ASP A 90 -11.47 -11.09 20.37
CA ASP A 90 -12.90 -10.82 20.52
C ASP A 90 -13.19 -9.86 21.68
N ALA A 91 -12.51 -10.04 22.81
CA ALA A 91 -12.62 -9.13 23.96
C ALA A 91 -12.14 -7.71 23.61
N LEU A 92 -11.05 -7.59 22.85
CA LEU A 92 -10.54 -6.30 22.37
C LEU A 92 -11.51 -5.62 21.40
N VAL A 93 -12.07 -6.37 20.44
CA VAL A 93 -13.08 -5.86 19.51
C VAL A 93 -14.32 -5.37 20.27
N ALA A 94 -14.77 -6.11 21.29
CA ALA A 94 -15.93 -5.69 22.09
C ALA A 94 -15.65 -4.46 22.96
N ALA A 95 -14.45 -4.35 23.52
CA ALA A 95 -14.09 -3.29 24.46
C ALA A 95 -13.73 -1.96 23.77
N VAL A 96 -13.12 -2.01 22.58
CA VAL A 96 -12.67 -0.80 21.87
C VAL A 96 -13.80 -0.24 20.99
N PRO A 97 -14.27 0.99 21.22
CA PRO A 97 -15.26 1.64 20.37
C PRO A 97 -14.74 1.92 18.96
N GLU A 98 -15.67 2.08 18.01
CA GLU A 98 -15.31 2.55 16.67
C GLU A 98 -14.74 3.96 16.71
N GLN A 99 -13.78 4.23 15.83
CA GLN A 99 -13.11 5.52 15.68
C GLN A 99 -12.44 6.05 16.96
N ALA A 100 -12.21 5.17 17.94
CA ALA A 100 -11.58 5.55 19.19
C ALA A 100 -10.11 5.95 18.98
N GLU A 101 -9.65 6.93 19.76
CA GLU A 101 -8.22 7.23 19.90
C GLU A 101 -7.62 6.39 21.02
N LEU A 102 -6.56 5.65 20.72
CA LEU A 102 -6.00 4.63 21.59
C LEU A 102 -4.51 4.88 21.87
N VAL A 103 -4.13 4.84 23.15
CA VAL A 103 -2.75 4.70 23.60
C VAL A 103 -2.56 3.29 24.12
N LEU A 104 -1.53 2.60 23.62
CA LEU A 104 -1.19 1.24 24.02
C LEU A 104 -0.08 1.28 25.06
N ASP A 105 -0.30 0.64 26.19
CA ASP A 105 0.73 0.31 27.17
C ASP A 105 1.16 -1.15 26.96
N VAL A 106 2.41 -1.34 26.56
CA VAL A 106 3.03 -2.66 26.37
C VAL A 106 4.08 -2.97 27.44
N THR A 107 4.07 -2.24 28.56
CA THR A 107 5.04 -2.33 29.66
C THR A 107 4.89 -3.59 30.48
N HIS A 108 3.64 -3.89 30.84
CA HIS A 108 3.29 -4.98 31.71
C HIS A 108 2.53 -6.03 30.92
N GLY A 109 2.60 -7.29 31.36
CA GLY A 109 1.90 -8.40 30.74
C GLY A 109 2.72 -9.68 30.74
N PHE A 110 2.03 -10.81 30.73
CA PHE A 110 2.68 -12.11 30.72
C PHE A 110 3.06 -12.51 29.29
N ARG A 111 4.36 -12.75 29.06
CA ARG A 111 4.88 -13.33 27.82
C ARG A 111 4.48 -12.53 26.57
N SER A 112 3.71 -13.14 25.65
CA SER A 112 3.37 -12.61 24.33
C SER A 112 2.16 -11.68 24.32
N LEU A 113 1.45 -11.49 25.45
CA LEU A 113 0.22 -10.68 25.47
C LEU A 113 0.43 -9.23 25.01
N PRO A 114 1.48 -8.48 25.46
CA PRO A 114 1.70 -7.12 24.98
C PRO A 114 1.95 -7.05 23.47
N LEU A 115 2.71 -8.02 22.93
CA LEU A 115 2.96 -8.13 21.50
C LEU A 115 1.65 -8.41 20.73
N PHE A 116 0.84 -9.36 21.22
CA PHE A 116 -0.44 -9.67 20.61
C PHE A 116 -1.39 -8.48 20.64
N ALA A 117 -1.50 -7.76 21.78
CA ALA A 117 -2.33 -6.57 21.90
C ALA A 117 -1.90 -5.47 20.92
N ALA A 118 -0.60 -5.27 20.72
CA ALA A 118 -0.08 -4.32 19.73
C ALA A 118 -0.49 -4.70 18.29
N VAL A 119 -0.35 -5.98 17.91
CA VAL A 119 -0.76 -6.48 16.59
C VAL A 119 -2.29 -6.39 16.42
N ALA A 120 -3.06 -6.77 17.43
CA ALA A 120 -4.50 -6.66 17.42
C ALA A 120 -4.97 -5.20 17.26
N ALA A 121 -4.29 -4.24 17.89
CA ALA A 121 -4.59 -2.83 17.72
C ALA A 121 -4.36 -2.34 16.28
N LEU A 122 -3.30 -2.81 15.60
CA LEU A 122 -3.09 -2.54 14.17
C LEU A 122 -4.25 -3.08 13.30
N VAL A 123 -4.81 -4.23 13.67
CA VAL A 123 -5.99 -4.80 12.99
C VAL A 123 -7.26 -3.99 13.30
N LEU A 124 -7.49 -3.62 14.56
CA LEU A 124 -8.64 -2.79 14.98
C LEU A 124 -8.67 -1.44 14.28
N ARG A 125 -7.50 -0.86 14.00
CA ARG A 125 -7.40 0.34 13.18
C ARG A 125 -8.07 0.18 11.81
N GLN A 126 -7.86 -0.96 11.16
CA GLN A 126 -8.46 -1.24 9.84
C GLN A 126 -9.93 -1.64 9.95
N LEU A 127 -10.30 -2.42 10.97
CA LEU A 127 -11.67 -2.95 11.11
C LEU A 127 -12.65 -1.95 11.72
N ARG A 128 -12.18 -1.05 12.59
CA ARG A 128 -13.02 -0.19 13.44
C ARG A 128 -12.64 1.28 13.34
N GLY A 129 -11.70 1.64 12.46
CA GLY A 129 -11.25 3.03 12.27
C GLY A 129 -10.50 3.61 13.46
N VAL A 130 -9.96 2.78 14.36
CA VAL A 130 -9.23 3.21 15.57
C VAL A 130 -7.96 3.99 15.20
N THR A 131 -7.71 5.10 15.88
CA THR A 131 -6.47 5.87 15.75
C THR A 131 -5.52 5.50 16.89
N ILE A 132 -4.40 4.85 16.57
CA ILE A 132 -3.34 4.59 17.55
C ILE A 132 -2.51 5.86 17.69
N GLN A 133 -2.66 6.54 18.83
CA GLN A 133 -1.96 7.78 19.16
C GLN A 133 -0.52 7.52 19.59
N ARG A 134 -0.33 6.54 20.48
CA ARG A 134 0.99 6.16 21.01
C ARG A 134 1.07 4.66 21.32
N ILE A 135 2.26 4.08 21.22
CA ILE A 135 2.59 2.78 21.83
C ILE A 135 3.72 3.00 22.83
N LEU A 136 3.45 2.89 24.12
CA LEU A 136 4.38 3.25 25.18
C LEU A 136 4.86 2.03 25.95
N TYR A 137 6.17 2.00 26.22
CA TYR A 137 6.84 0.93 26.94
C TYR A 137 7.72 1.51 28.05
N GLY A 138 7.32 1.36 29.31
CA GLY A 138 8.13 1.68 30.49
C GLY A 138 9.21 0.63 30.73
N ALA A 139 10.40 0.83 30.19
CA ALA A 139 11.46 -0.17 30.15
C ALA A 139 12.18 -0.33 31.49
N PHE A 140 11.54 -0.99 32.46
CA PHE A 140 12.07 -1.19 33.81
C PHE A 140 13.44 -1.88 33.83
N GLU A 141 13.70 -2.78 32.88
CA GLU A 141 14.98 -3.46 32.73
C GLU A 141 16.11 -2.50 32.31
N ALA A 142 15.77 -1.36 31.69
CA ALA A 142 16.70 -0.32 31.27
C ALA A 142 16.82 0.82 32.31
N ARG A 143 16.31 0.61 33.54
CA ARG A 143 16.35 1.59 34.64
C ARG A 143 17.79 2.01 34.97
N ASP A 144 18.00 3.32 35.03
CA ASP A 144 19.19 3.92 35.63
C ASP A 144 19.12 3.71 37.15
N ARG A 145 20.01 2.87 37.66
CA ARG A 145 20.04 2.50 39.08
C ARG A 145 20.58 3.61 39.99
N GLU A 146 21.38 4.53 39.47
CA GLU A 146 21.93 5.63 40.25
C GLU A 146 20.88 6.70 40.50
N ARG A 147 20.04 6.97 39.48
CA ARG A 147 18.99 8.00 39.54
C ARG A 147 17.62 7.48 39.92
N ASP A 148 17.45 6.16 39.93
CA ASP A 148 16.14 5.51 40.05
C ASP A 148 15.15 6.00 38.97
N GLU A 149 15.64 6.11 37.74
CA GLU A 149 14.88 6.57 36.59
C GLU A 149 14.68 5.43 35.58
N THR A 150 13.43 5.10 35.28
CA THR A 150 13.05 4.13 34.25
C THR A 150 12.64 4.86 32.97
N PRO A 151 13.34 4.65 31.85
CA PRO A 151 12.99 5.31 30.60
C PRO A 151 11.69 4.75 30.03
N VAL A 152 10.90 5.62 29.41
CA VAL A 152 9.71 5.25 28.63
C VAL A 152 10.01 5.41 27.16
N PHE A 153 9.93 4.32 26.41
CA PHE A 153 10.10 4.31 24.97
C PHE A 153 8.76 4.43 24.26
N ASP A 154 8.73 5.29 23.25
CA ASP A 154 7.61 5.42 22.32
C ASP A 154 7.87 4.56 21.08
N LEU A 155 7.12 3.47 20.98
CA LEU A 155 7.15 2.48 19.90
C LEU A 155 6.13 2.78 18.80
N SER A 156 5.53 3.96 18.77
CA SER A 156 4.67 4.41 17.66
C SER A 156 5.29 4.29 16.26
N PRO A 157 6.63 4.35 16.06
CA PRO A 157 7.23 4.04 14.76
C PRO A 157 6.87 2.65 14.20
N LEU A 158 6.44 1.69 15.04
CA LEU A 158 5.94 0.40 14.57
C LEU A 158 4.63 0.52 13.77
N VAL A 159 3.78 1.49 14.12
CA VAL A 159 2.55 1.78 13.36
C VAL A 159 2.90 2.30 11.97
N ASP A 160 3.89 3.19 11.87
CA ASP A 160 4.39 3.70 10.59
C ASP A 160 4.95 2.57 9.72
N LEU A 161 5.75 1.66 10.28
CA LEU A 161 6.26 0.48 9.55
C LEU A 161 5.14 -0.42 9.00
N ALA A 162 4.05 -0.61 9.73
CA ALA A 162 2.91 -1.40 9.26
C ALA A 162 2.19 -0.71 8.08
N GLU A 163 2.14 0.61 8.06
CA GLU A 163 1.58 1.38 6.95
C GLU A 163 2.45 1.30 5.69
N TRP A 164 3.77 1.40 5.86
CA TRP A 164 4.72 1.16 4.77
C TRP A 164 4.53 -0.23 4.19
N SER A 165 4.46 -1.27 5.03
CA SER A 165 4.25 -2.64 4.58
C SER A 165 2.97 -2.79 3.75
N SER A 166 1.86 -2.19 4.18
CA SER A 166 0.60 -2.23 3.45
C SER A 166 0.69 -1.54 2.08
N GLY A 167 1.38 -0.39 2.02
CA GLY A 167 1.60 0.33 0.75
C GLY A 167 2.51 -0.43 -0.22
N ILE A 168 3.52 -1.11 0.31
CA ILE A 168 4.44 -1.95 -0.47
C ILE A 168 3.67 -3.11 -1.10
N GLU A 169 2.85 -3.82 -0.32
CA GLU A 169 2.05 -4.92 -0.81
C GLU A 169 1.08 -4.44 -1.93
N ALA A 170 0.43 -3.29 -1.75
CA ALA A 170 -0.48 -2.73 -2.74
C ALA A 170 0.23 -2.44 -4.09
N LEU A 171 1.43 -1.85 -4.05
CA LEU A 171 2.23 -1.57 -5.23
C LEU A 171 2.74 -2.85 -5.90
N GLU A 172 3.23 -3.82 -5.13
CA GLU A 172 3.74 -5.09 -5.65
C GLU A 172 2.64 -5.89 -6.34
N ARG A 173 1.48 -6.04 -5.68
CA ARG A 173 0.40 -6.91 -6.15
C ARG A 173 -0.47 -6.29 -7.24
N SER A 174 -0.67 -4.97 -7.20
CA SER A 174 -1.69 -4.30 -8.04
C SER A 174 -1.20 -3.04 -8.75
N GLY A 175 0.08 -2.69 -8.61
CA GLY A 175 0.64 -1.46 -9.19
C GLY A 175 0.08 -0.19 -8.53
N ASP A 176 -0.59 -0.31 -7.39
CA ASP A 176 -1.17 0.83 -6.67
C ASP A 176 -0.19 1.39 -5.63
N GLY A 177 0.55 2.42 -6.04
CA GLY A 177 1.48 3.14 -5.17
C GLY A 177 0.83 4.29 -4.38
N ARG A 178 -0.50 4.49 -4.41
CA ARG A 178 -1.14 5.66 -3.79
C ARG A 178 -0.99 5.70 -2.27
N LEU A 179 -1.01 4.54 -1.61
CA LEU A 179 -0.75 4.45 -0.17
C LEU A 179 0.67 4.92 0.17
N LEU A 180 1.68 4.48 -0.59
CA LEU A 180 3.06 4.93 -0.41
C LEU A 180 3.23 6.41 -0.73
N ALA A 181 2.59 6.89 -1.80
CA ALA A 181 2.57 8.30 -2.17
C ALA A 181 2.05 9.17 -1.03
N ALA A 182 0.92 8.79 -0.43
CA ALA A 182 0.33 9.49 0.70
C ALA A 182 1.25 9.49 1.93
N ARG A 183 1.98 8.39 2.18
CA ARG A 183 2.95 8.32 3.29
C ARG A 183 4.14 9.22 3.06
N ILE A 184 4.76 9.18 1.88
CA ILE A 184 5.87 10.07 1.54
C ILE A 184 5.46 11.54 1.69
N GLN A 185 4.23 11.89 1.25
CA GLN A 185 3.68 13.24 1.41
C GLN A 185 3.42 13.59 2.88
N ALA A 186 2.89 12.67 3.68
CA ALA A 186 2.67 12.88 5.11
C ALA A 186 3.99 13.14 5.84
N THR A 187 5.03 12.33 5.58
CA THR A 187 6.38 12.54 6.12
C THR A 187 6.92 13.92 5.75
N HIS A 188 6.79 14.33 4.49
CA HIS A 188 7.19 15.67 4.05
C HIS A 188 6.43 16.76 4.83
N SER A 189 5.09 16.71 4.86
CA SER A 189 4.28 17.70 5.56
C SER A 189 4.57 17.78 7.06
N ASP A 190 4.85 16.63 7.70
CA ASP A 190 5.18 16.57 9.12
C ASP A 190 6.51 17.23 9.43
N LEU A 191 7.53 17.05 8.60
CA LEU A 191 8.84 17.70 8.76
C LEU A 191 8.73 19.22 8.64
N TYR A 192 7.94 19.71 7.69
CA TYR A 192 7.67 21.14 7.53
C TYR A 192 6.88 21.70 8.72
N ARG A 193 5.82 21.02 9.16
CA ARG A 193 5.00 21.43 10.31
C ARG A 193 5.83 21.50 11.59
N LYS A 194 6.74 20.54 11.81
CA LYS A 194 7.63 20.49 12.98
C LYS A 194 8.85 21.41 12.86
N GLN A 195 9.02 22.11 11.73
CA GLN A 195 10.19 22.95 11.45
C GLN A 195 11.50 22.20 11.70
N ALA A 196 11.61 21.00 11.14
CA ALA A 196 12.81 20.18 11.29
C ALA A 196 14.05 20.97 10.83
N PRO A 197 15.22 20.78 11.46
CA PRO A 197 16.45 21.51 11.11
C PRO A 197 16.83 21.41 9.64
N GLU A 198 16.49 20.28 9.01
CA GLU A 198 16.65 20.04 7.59
C GLU A 198 15.33 19.60 6.99
N LEU A 199 14.94 20.23 5.87
CA LEU A 199 13.67 20.00 5.21
C LEU A 199 13.87 19.33 3.85
N PRO A 200 13.12 18.26 3.53
CA PRO A 200 13.17 17.61 2.23
C PRO A 200 12.59 18.51 1.14
N ARG A 201 13.19 18.50 -0.05
CA ARG A 201 12.71 19.24 -1.22
C ARG A 201 12.09 18.33 -2.28
N GLN A 202 12.44 17.05 -2.27
CA GLN A 202 12.09 16.09 -3.32
C GLN A 202 10.97 15.13 -2.92
N LEU A 203 10.77 14.86 -1.61
CA LEU A 203 9.78 13.87 -1.15
C LEU A 203 8.36 14.13 -1.67
N ALA A 204 7.86 15.37 -1.58
CA ALA A 204 6.53 15.70 -2.10
C ALA A 204 6.42 15.41 -3.61
N GLY A 205 7.50 15.68 -4.37
CA GLY A 205 7.60 15.36 -5.79
C GLY A 205 7.53 13.86 -6.05
N VAL A 206 8.24 13.04 -5.27
CA VAL A 206 8.20 11.56 -5.37
C VAL A 206 6.77 11.07 -5.14
N GLY A 207 6.13 11.50 -4.04
CA GLY A 207 4.78 11.09 -3.70
C GLY A 207 3.77 11.46 -4.80
N ASN A 208 3.80 12.71 -5.27
CA ASN A 208 2.91 13.17 -6.35
C ASN A 208 3.05 12.32 -7.63
N LYS A 209 4.29 12.05 -8.05
CA LYS A 209 4.56 11.32 -9.31
C LYS A 209 4.25 9.84 -9.20
N LEU A 210 4.50 9.23 -8.04
CA LEU A 210 4.10 7.85 -7.76
C LEU A 210 2.56 7.70 -7.78
N GLY A 211 1.85 8.66 -7.18
CA GLY A 211 0.39 8.72 -7.23
C GLY A 211 -0.13 8.90 -8.67
N ALA A 212 0.47 9.80 -9.44
CA ALA A 212 0.09 10.07 -10.84
C ALA A 212 0.28 8.83 -11.74
N LEU A 213 1.43 8.13 -11.62
CA LEU A 213 1.67 6.88 -12.35
C LEU A 213 0.61 5.84 -12.00
N SER A 214 0.37 5.61 -10.70
CA SER A 214 -0.62 4.64 -10.23
C SER A 214 -2.00 4.94 -10.81
N GLN A 215 -2.44 6.20 -10.77
CA GLN A 215 -3.72 6.62 -11.29
C GLN A 215 -3.82 6.45 -12.82
N ALA A 216 -2.77 6.82 -13.57
CA ALA A 216 -2.74 6.70 -15.02
C ALA A 216 -2.83 5.23 -15.48
N VAL A 217 -2.11 4.33 -14.81
CA VAL A 217 -2.17 2.88 -15.06
C VAL A 217 -3.58 2.35 -14.79
N TRP A 218 -4.14 2.64 -13.61
CA TRP A 218 -5.45 2.14 -13.21
C TRP A 218 -6.60 2.64 -14.11
N LEU A 219 -6.47 3.85 -14.66
CA LEU A 219 -7.45 4.46 -15.55
C LEU A 219 -7.20 4.21 -17.05
N ASN A 220 -6.23 3.35 -17.42
CA ASN A 220 -5.87 3.08 -18.82
C ASN A 220 -5.54 4.35 -19.62
N ARG A 221 -4.70 5.21 -19.05
CA ARG A 221 -4.21 6.45 -19.67
C ARG A 221 -2.76 6.26 -20.10
N PRO A 222 -2.48 5.62 -21.26
CA PRO A 222 -1.14 5.18 -21.60
C PRO A 222 -0.15 6.35 -21.71
N LEU A 223 -0.54 7.45 -22.36
CA LEU A 223 0.37 8.58 -22.56
C LEU A 223 0.76 9.24 -21.23
N GLU A 224 -0.22 9.42 -20.35
CA GLU A 224 -0.04 9.93 -19.01
C GLU A 224 0.79 8.96 -18.16
N ALA A 225 0.62 7.65 -18.32
CA ALA A 225 1.40 6.64 -17.61
C ALA A 225 2.88 6.67 -18.05
N LEU A 226 3.17 6.76 -19.36
CA LEU A 226 4.56 6.85 -19.85
C LEU A 226 5.24 8.16 -19.40
N ALA A 227 4.51 9.29 -19.44
CA ALA A 227 5.01 10.57 -18.92
C ALA A 227 5.28 10.49 -17.42
N ALA A 228 4.34 9.94 -16.64
CA ALA A 228 4.48 9.80 -15.20
C ALA A 228 5.64 8.88 -14.83
N ALA A 229 5.84 7.77 -15.56
CA ALA A 229 6.97 6.88 -15.38
C ALA A 229 8.31 7.60 -15.64
N HIS A 230 8.41 8.36 -16.73
CA HIS A 230 9.61 9.16 -17.04
C HIS A 230 9.93 10.18 -15.94
N GLN A 231 8.92 10.93 -15.52
CA GLN A 231 9.09 11.93 -14.47
C GLN A 231 9.42 11.30 -13.12
N LEU A 232 8.82 10.16 -12.79
CA LEU A 232 9.08 9.45 -11.54
C LEU A 232 10.50 8.88 -11.52
N ASP A 233 10.99 8.29 -12.61
CA ASP A 233 12.37 7.82 -12.73
C ASP A 233 13.38 8.94 -12.45
N GLN A 234 13.19 10.11 -13.09
CA GLN A 234 14.02 11.29 -12.84
C GLN A 234 13.96 11.78 -11.39
N GLN A 235 12.76 11.78 -10.80
CA GLN A 235 12.56 12.22 -9.43
C GLN A 235 13.21 11.26 -8.42
N LEU A 236 13.10 9.95 -8.63
CA LEU A 236 13.72 8.94 -7.78
C LEU A 236 15.25 9.01 -7.85
N ALA A 237 15.82 9.25 -9.03
CA ALA A 237 17.27 9.39 -9.21
C ALA A 237 17.87 10.56 -8.41
N THR A 238 17.12 11.63 -8.17
CA THR A 238 17.60 12.80 -7.40
C THR A 238 17.18 12.80 -5.94
N ALA A 239 16.26 11.92 -5.52
CA ALA A 239 15.72 11.87 -4.17
C ALA A 239 16.36 10.81 -3.25
N GLN A 240 17.37 10.06 -3.73
CA GLN A 240 17.93 8.90 -3.01
C GLN A 240 18.35 9.21 -1.56
N GLU A 241 19.07 10.31 -1.34
CA GLU A 241 19.52 10.73 0.00
C GLU A 241 18.35 11.12 0.91
N GLU A 242 17.38 11.88 0.40
CA GLU A 242 16.19 12.27 1.16
C GLU A 242 15.34 11.05 1.53
N LEU A 243 15.16 10.12 0.59
CA LEU A 243 14.42 8.89 0.81
C LEU A 243 15.10 8.03 1.89
N ALA A 244 16.42 7.85 1.81
CA ALA A 244 17.17 7.06 2.80
C ALA A 244 17.09 7.66 4.21
N ARG A 245 17.06 9.00 4.31
CA ARG A 245 17.00 9.70 5.58
C ARG A 245 15.61 9.73 6.20
N TRP A 246 14.59 10.04 5.41
CA TRP A 246 13.26 10.37 5.92
C TRP A 246 12.21 9.30 5.66
N THR A 247 12.41 8.45 4.65
CA THR A 247 11.52 7.32 4.35
C THR A 247 12.32 6.02 4.16
N PRO A 248 13.14 5.58 5.15
CA PRO A 248 14.01 4.41 4.98
C PRO A 248 13.32 3.15 4.44
N PRO A 249 12.08 2.80 4.86
CA PRO A 249 11.39 1.63 4.33
C PRO A 249 11.17 1.68 2.80
N PHE A 250 10.83 2.87 2.26
CA PHE A 250 10.67 3.03 0.81
C PHE A 250 12.01 3.14 0.09
N ALA A 251 13.04 3.70 0.72
CA ALA A 251 14.38 3.81 0.11
C ALA A 251 14.94 2.44 -0.31
N VAL A 252 14.69 1.40 0.49
CA VAL A 252 15.09 0.01 0.17
C VAL A 252 14.45 -0.49 -1.13
N LEU A 253 13.27 0.02 -1.48
CA LEU A 253 12.51 -0.39 -2.66
C LEU A 253 12.63 0.56 -3.84
N ALA A 254 13.14 1.78 -3.63
CA ALA A 254 13.14 2.84 -4.63
C ALA A 254 13.83 2.39 -5.94
N GLU A 255 14.98 1.73 -5.86
CA GLU A 255 15.69 1.23 -7.05
C GLU A 255 14.94 0.10 -7.75
N ARG A 256 14.25 -0.77 -7.01
CA ARG A 256 13.41 -1.81 -7.60
C ARG A 256 12.21 -1.22 -8.33
N VAL A 257 11.54 -0.24 -7.71
CA VAL A 257 10.44 0.51 -8.35
C VAL A 257 10.94 1.20 -9.60
N ARG A 258 12.09 1.88 -9.51
CA ARG A 258 12.73 2.55 -10.63
C ARG A 258 13.03 1.58 -11.80
N ALA A 259 13.64 0.43 -11.51
CA ALA A 259 13.93 -0.59 -12.51
C ALA A 259 12.65 -1.15 -13.17
N GLU A 260 11.55 -1.26 -12.41
CA GLU A 260 10.27 -1.74 -12.93
C GLU A 260 9.58 -0.71 -13.84
N ILE A 261 9.70 0.59 -13.55
CA ILE A 261 9.03 1.66 -14.32
C ILE A 261 9.90 2.21 -15.46
N ALA A 262 11.23 2.06 -15.40
CA ALA A 262 12.13 2.61 -16.42
C ALA A 262 11.80 2.17 -17.86
N PRO A 263 11.41 0.90 -18.13
CA PRO A 263 10.98 0.49 -19.48
C PRO A 263 9.69 1.19 -19.96
N LEU A 264 8.90 1.75 -19.05
CA LEU A 264 7.67 2.49 -19.35
C LEU A 264 7.95 3.97 -19.67
N ALA A 265 9.13 4.48 -19.33
CA ALA A 265 9.43 5.90 -19.43
C ALA A 265 9.56 6.35 -20.89
N HIS A 266 8.79 7.37 -21.28
CA HIS A 266 8.97 8.04 -22.56
C HIS A 266 8.90 9.57 -22.39
N PRO A 267 9.90 10.34 -22.88
CA PRO A 267 9.93 11.80 -22.68
C PRO A 267 8.85 12.54 -23.47
N ASN A 268 8.45 12.01 -24.64
CA ASN A 268 7.44 12.62 -25.51
C ASN A 268 6.34 11.60 -25.88
N PRO A 269 5.44 11.22 -24.96
CA PRO A 269 4.45 10.15 -25.24
C PRO A 269 3.47 10.49 -26.37
N GLU A 270 3.28 11.76 -26.69
CA GLU A 270 2.42 12.19 -27.81
C GLU A 270 3.05 11.95 -29.19
N GLN A 271 4.36 11.66 -29.26
CA GLN A 271 5.03 11.31 -30.50
C GLN A 271 4.89 9.81 -30.76
N LEU A 272 4.31 9.44 -31.91
CA LEU A 272 4.22 8.05 -32.34
C LEU A 272 5.50 7.61 -33.05
N ASP A 273 6.41 7.04 -32.27
CA ASP A 273 7.63 6.39 -32.75
C ASP A 273 7.77 4.97 -32.18
N GLU A 274 8.85 4.29 -32.55
CA GLU A 274 9.12 2.93 -32.09
C GLU A 274 9.34 2.87 -30.56
N GLY A 275 9.98 3.90 -29.98
CA GLY A 275 10.22 3.99 -28.53
C GLY A 275 8.92 4.08 -27.74
N ASN A 276 7.98 4.90 -28.23
CA ASN A 276 6.63 5.01 -27.71
C ASN A 276 5.89 3.67 -27.73
N LEU A 277 5.91 2.97 -28.88
CA LEU A 277 5.27 1.66 -29.01
C LEU A 277 5.90 0.62 -28.09
N ARG A 278 7.23 0.62 -27.94
CA ARG A 278 7.95 -0.26 -27.00
C ARG A 278 7.54 0.03 -25.55
N ALA A 279 7.51 1.30 -25.15
CA ALA A 279 7.13 1.70 -23.79
C ALA A 279 5.66 1.37 -23.48
N GLN A 280 4.74 1.55 -24.43
CA GLN A 280 3.34 1.13 -24.25
C GLN A 280 3.20 -0.40 -24.16
N LEU A 281 4.02 -1.18 -24.89
CA LEU A 281 4.02 -2.65 -24.77
C LEU A 281 4.53 -3.09 -23.40
N GLU A 282 5.56 -2.42 -22.87
CA GLU A 282 6.03 -2.67 -21.50
C GLU A 282 4.99 -2.25 -20.46
N LEU A 283 4.19 -1.20 -20.72
CA LEU A 283 3.05 -0.83 -19.86
C LEU A 283 1.98 -1.93 -19.84
N ILE A 284 1.70 -2.55 -20.98
CA ILE A 284 0.78 -3.70 -21.06
C ILE A 284 1.32 -4.88 -20.25
N ARG A 285 2.63 -5.17 -20.36
CA ARG A 285 3.30 -6.22 -19.59
C ARG A 285 3.27 -5.93 -18.10
N TYR A 286 3.56 -4.70 -17.71
CA TYR A 286 3.47 -4.23 -16.34
C TYR A 286 2.05 -4.43 -15.77
N ALA A 287 1.03 -3.94 -16.46
CA ALA A 287 -0.36 -4.12 -16.05
C ALA A 287 -0.73 -5.61 -15.86
N LEU A 288 -0.32 -6.46 -16.80
CA LEU A 288 -0.58 -7.90 -16.71
C LEU A 288 0.17 -8.55 -15.53
N GLY A 289 1.42 -8.14 -15.29
CA GLY A 289 2.23 -8.59 -14.14
C GLY A 289 1.62 -8.18 -12.79
N LYS A 290 0.95 -7.03 -12.73
CA LYS A 290 0.19 -6.54 -11.58
C LYS A 290 -1.24 -7.10 -11.47
N GLY A 291 -1.59 -8.11 -12.27
CA GLY A 291 -2.93 -8.71 -12.26
C GLY A 291 -4.04 -7.81 -12.83
N LEU A 292 -3.69 -6.67 -13.44
CA LEU A 292 -4.62 -5.74 -14.08
C LEU A 292 -4.98 -6.24 -15.50
N VAL A 293 -5.59 -7.43 -15.57
CA VAL A 293 -5.85 -8.14 -16.84
C VAL A 293 -6.76 -7.34 -17.78
N LEU A 294 -7.81 -6.70 -17.24
CA LEU A 294 -8.69 -5.84 -18.03
C LEU A 294 -7.91 -4.70 -18.67
N GLN A 295 -7.12 -3.98 -17.87
CA GLN A 295 -6.26 -2.89 -18.31
C GLN A 295 -5.31 -3.35 -19.41
N ALA A 296 -4.56 -4.43 -19.17
CA ALA A 296 -3.62 -4.99 -20.14
C ALA A 296 -4.29 -5.31 -21.49
N VAL A 297 -5.45 -5.97 -21.50
CA VAL A 297 -6.16 -6.32 -22.73
C VAL A 297 -6.74 -5.10 -23.45
N THR A 298 -7.29 -4.14 -22.71
CA THR A 298 -7.80 -2.90 -23.31
C THR A 298 -6.69 -2.05 -23.91
N LEU A 299 -5.54 -1.94 -23.23
CA LEU A 299 -4.34 -1.27 -23.74
C LEU A 299 -3.78 -2.01 -24.95
N ALA A 300 -3.70 -3.34 -24.92
CA ALA A 300 -3.27 -4.18 -26.04
C ALA A 300 -4.07 -3.91 -27.33
N ARG A 301 -5.39 -3.73 -27.22
CA ARG A 301 -6.25 -3.36 -28.35
C ARG A 301 -5.84 -2.00 -28.92
N GLU A 302 -5.75 -0.98 -28.08
CA GLU A 302 -5.42 0.38 -28.52
C GLU A 302 -3.99 0.50 -29.04
N TRP A 303 -3.08 -0.29 -28.47
CA TRP A 303 -1.70 -0.40 -28.90
C TRP A 303 -1.61 -0.97 -30.31
N LEU A 304 -2.37 -2.02 -30.63
CA LEU A 304 -2.33 -2.63 -31.97
C LEU A 304 -2.83 -1.67 -33.05
N VAL A 305 -3.81 -0.81 -32.74
CA VAL A 305 -4.23 0.30 -33.62
C VAL A 305 -3.09 1.29 -33.83
N SER A 306 -2.42 1.71 -32.76
CA SER A 306 -1.29 2.65 -32.84
C SER A 306 -0.10 2.07 -33.61
N TRP A 307 0.23 0.79 -33.39
CA TRP A 307 1.28 0.07 -34.13
C TRP A 307 0.92 -0.05 -35.62
N TYR A 308 -0.31 -0.43 -35.95
CA TYR A 308 -0.74 -0.57 -37.34
C TYR A 308 -0.70 0.78 -38.06
N LEU A 309 -1.14 1.85 -37.38
CA LEU A 309 -1.06 3.21 -37.90
C LEU A 309 0.40 3.60 -38.17
N TRP A 310 1.29 3.40 -37.21
CA TRP A 310 2.71 3.69 -37.35
C TRP A 310 3.33 2.94 -38.53
N ARG A 311 3.04 1.65 -38.67
CA ARG A 311 3.59 0.79 -39.72
C ARG A 311 3.06 1.16 -41.11
N THR A 312 1.76 1.38 -41.25
CA THR A 312 1.07 1.41 -42.55
C THR A 312 0.84 2.83 -43.08
N PHE A 313 0.71 3.84 -42.20
CA PHE A 313 0.39 5.22 -42.59
C PHE A 313 1.41 6.22 -42.05
N PRO A 314 2.64 6.28 -42.63
CA PRO A 314 3.64 7.27 -42.22
C PRO A 314 3.13 8.72 -42.24
N GLU A 315 2.24 9.04 -43.17
CA GLU A 315 1.64 10.37 -43.33
C GLU A 315 0.70 10.76 -42.18
N LEU A 316 0.15 9.78 -41.45
CA LEU A 316 -0.78 10.00 -40.35
C LEU A 316 -0.10 10.02 -38.98
N ARG A 317 1.19 9.71 -38.88
CA ARG A 317 1.92 9.69 -37.61
C ARG A 317 1.85 11.01 -36.83
N PRO A 318 1.97 12.21 -37.45
CA PRO A 318 1.87 13.47 -36.72
C PRO A 318 0.47 13.74 -36.14
N SER A 319 -0.57 13.12 -36.71
CA SER A 319 -1.97 13.29 -36.32
C SER A 319 -2.59 12.00 -35.76
N TRP A 320 -1.78 11.06 -35.27
CA TRP A 320 -2.23 9.72 -34.87
C TRP A 320 -3.23 9.71 -33.70
N LEU A 321 -3.28 10.79 -32.91
CA LEU A 321 -4.27 10.98 -31.84
C LEU A 321 -5.61 11.51 -32.35
N GLN A 322 -5.66 12.04 -33.58
CA GLN A 322 -6.91 12.49 -34.17
C GLN A 322 -7.80 11.30 -34.47
N ARG A 323 -9.10 11.48 -34.22
CA ARG A 323 -10.13 10.46 -34.42
C ARG A 323 -10.09 9.87 -35.81
N GLU A 324 -9.94 10.70 -36.84
CA GLU A 324 -9.95 10.28 -38.24
C GLU A 324 -8.77 9.34 -38.56
N SER A 325 -7.57 9.69 -38.11
CA SER A 325 -6.37 8.87 -38.27
C SER A 325 -6.52 7.50 -37.61
N ARG A 326 -7.01 7.46 -36.36
CA ARG A 326 -7.27 6.19 -35.64
C ARG A 326 -8.36 5.37 -36.32
N GLN A 327 -9.45 6.01 -36.75
CA GLN A 327 -10.56 5.32 -37.40
C GLN A 327 -10.14 4.66 -38.72
N ARG A 328 -9.25 5.30 -39.49
CA ARG A 328 -8.71 4.71 -40.73
C ARG A 328 -7.97 3.40 -40.44
N ALA A 329 -7.06 3.41 -39.47
CA ALA A 329 -6.32 2.21 -39.06
C ALA A 329 -7.27 1.11 -38.53
N GLU A 330 -8.23 1.49 -37.69
CA GLU A 330 -9.22 0.55 -37.16
C GLU A 330 -10.11 -0.06 -38.25
N ASN A 331 -10.54 0.72 -39.23
CA ASN A 331 -11.36 0.23 -40.34
C ASN A 331 -10.62 -0.82 -41.18
N GLU A 332 -9.33 -0.62 -41.46
CA GLU A 332 -8.54 -1.62 -42.17
C GLU A 332 -8.31 -2.88 -41.36
N LEU A 333 -8.02 -2.75 -40.06
CA LEU A 333 -7.92 -3.91 -39.16
C LEU A 333 -9.23 -4.71 -39.11
N ASN A 334 -10.38 -4.02 -39.06
CA ASN A 334 -11.70 -4.65 -39.10
C ASN A 334 -11.96 -5.34 -40.45
N ALA A 335 -11.54 -4.73 -41.57
CA ALA A 335 -11.65 -5.36 -42.89
C ALA A 335 -10.80 -6.63 -43.00
N LEU A 336 -9.57 -6.60 -42.48
CA LEU A 336 -8.68 -7.77 -42.41
C LEU A 336 -9.29 -8.89 -41.54
N GLN A 337 -9.85 -8.55 -40.37
CA GLN A 337 -10.56 -9.51 -39.53
C GLN A 337 -11.78 -10.11 -40.24
N GLN A 338 -12.54 -9.30 -40.98
CA GLN A 338 -13.70 -9.80 -41.72
C GLN A 338 -13.26 -10.79 -42.81
N GLN A 339 -12.23 -10.45 -43.59
CA GLN A 339 -11.64 -11.34 -44.60
C GLN A 339 -11.10 -12.64 -44.00
N LEU A 340 -10.52 -12.59 -42.80
CA LEU A 340 -10.06 -13.77 -42.07
C LEU A 340 -11.23 -14.69 -41.71
N ARG A 341 -12.31 -14.12 -41.17
CA ARG A 341 -13.52 -14.87 -40.78
C ARG A 341 -14.26 -15.46 -41.98
N ASP A 342 -14.22 -14.77 -43.11
CA ASP A 342 -14.80 -15.23 -44.37
C ASP A 342 -13.93 -16.29 -45.09
N GLY A 343 -12.74 -16.60 -44.56
CA GLY A 343 -11.85 -17.61 -45.13
C GLY A 343 -11.21 -17.19 -46.46
N SER A 344 -10.92 -15.89 -46.63
CA SER A 344 -10.35 -15.32 -47.85
C SER A 344 -9.04 -16.03 -48.26
N PRO A 345 -8.98 -16.72 -49.42
CA PRO A 345 -7.75 -17.36 -49.90
C PRO A 345 -6.61 -16.38 -50.16
N LEU A 346 -6.95 -15.15 -50.55
CA LEU A 346 -5.98 -14.07 -50.77
C LEU A 346 -5.28 -13.69 -49.46
N LEU A 347 -6.04 -13.48 -48.38
CA LEU A 347 -5.45 -13.16 -47.08
C LEU A 347 -4.56 -14.30 -46.58
N HIS A 348 -4.93 -15.56 -46.83
CA HIS A 348 -4.11 -16.71 -46.43
C HIS A 348 -2.70 -16.73 -47.04
N ALA A 349 -2.51 -16.09 -48.20
CA ALA A 349 -1.23 -15.97 -48.88
C ALA A 349 -0.44 -14.71 -48.48
N LEU A 350 -1.02 -13.83 -47.66
CA LEU A 350 -0.46 -12.52 -47.34
C LEU A 350 0.10 -12.44 -45.91
N PRO A 351 1.20 -11.69 -45.67
CA PRO A 351 1.74 -11.46 -44.32
C PRO A 351 0.73 -10.83 -43.33
N GLU A 352 -0.24 -10.07 -43.86
CA GLU A 352 -1.31 -9.40 -43.13
C GLU A 352 -2.23 -10.38 -42.39
N ARG A 353 -2.25 -11.66 -42.78
CA ARG A 353 -2.99 -12.72 -42.08
C ARG A 353 -2.70 -12.72 -40.59
N ARG A 354 -1.41 -12.65 -40.22
CA ARG A 354 -1.00 -12.67 -38.81
C ARG A 354 -1.56 -11.47 -38.05
N ILE A 355 -1.62 -10.30 -38.69
CA ILE A 355 -2.20 -9.09 -38.09
C ILE A 355 -3.69 -9.30 -37.86
N ALA A 356 -4.39 -9.86 -38.86
CA ALA A 356 -5.81 -10.18 -38.75
C ALA A 356 -6.10 -11.16 -37.60
N GLU A 357 -5.27 -12.20 -37.46
CA GLU A 357 -5.37 -13.19 -36.37
C GLU A 357 -5.21 -12.53 -35.00
N VAL A 358 -4.16 -11.72 -34.81
CA VAL A 358 -3.93 -11.01 -33.53
C VAL A 358 -5.04 -10.00 -33.25
N TRP A 359 -5.50 -9.24 -34.26
CA TRP A 359 -6.61 -8.29 -34.12
C TRP A 359 -7.91 -8.99 -33.72
N ASP A 360 -8.19 -10.15 -34.30
CA ASP A 360 -9.37 -10.95 -33.95
C ASP A 360 -9.28 -11.47 -32.50
N GLN A 361 -8.13 -12.01 -32.11
CA GLN A 361 -7.89 -12.49 -30.76
C GLN A 361 -8.08 -11.40 -29.70
N VAL A 362 -7.44 -10.23 -29.88
CA VAL A 362 -7.56 -9.11 -28.92
C VAL A 362 -8.97 -8.55 -28.86
N THR A 363 -9.65 -8.43 -30.01
CA THR A 363 -11.03 -7.93 -30.07
C THR A 363 -11.98 -8.85 -29.31
N GLN A 364 -11.88 -10.16 -29.53
CA GLN A 364 -12.73 -11.14 -28.83
C GLN A 364 -12.46 -11.15 -27.33
N LEU A 365 -11.20 -11.11 -26.91
CA LEU A 365 -10.81 -11.13 -25.50
C LEU A 365 -11.24 -9.83 -24.79
N ARG A 366 -11.02 -8.67 -25.42
CA ARG A 366 -11.45 -7.36 -24.92
C ARG A 366 -12.96 -7.31 -24.78
N ASN A 367 -13.72 -7.82 -25.76
CA ASN A 367 -15.18 -7.83 -25.70
C ASN A 367 -15.70 -8.77 -24.60
N ASP A 368 -15.06 -9.93 -24.37
CA ASP A 368 -15.40 -10.82 -23.25
C ASP A 368 -15.34 -10.07 -21.91
N LEU A 369 -14.24 -9.34 -21.71
CA LEU A 369 -13.97 -8.56 -20.50
C LEU A 369 -14.88 -7.33 -20.38
N ALA A 370 -15.02 -6.54 -21.45
CA ALA A 370 -15.80 -5.31 -21.46
C ALA A 370 -17.31 -5.54 -21.33
N HIS A 371 -17.81 -6.69 -21.77
CA HIS A 371 -19.21 -7.11 -21.59
C HIS A 371 -19.41 -8.06 -20.41
N CYS A 372 -18.43 -8.13 -19.49
CA CYS A 372 -18.52 -8.88 -18.23
C CYS A 372 -18.88 -10.37 -18.40
N GLY A 373 -18.49 -10.99 -19.52
CA GLY A 373 -18.80 -12.38 -19.81
C GLY A 373 -20.30 -12.70 -19.93
N MET A 374 -21.17 -11.70 -20.16
CA MET A 374 -22.62 -11.86 -20.28
C MET A 374 -23.03 -12.45 -21.64
N ARG A 375 -22.54 -13.67 -21.94
CA ARG A 375 -22.83 -14.46 -23.14
C ARG A 375 -22.75 -15.97 -22.86
N THR A 376 -23.32 -16.77 -23.75
CA THR A 376 -23.32 -18.25 -23.66
C THR A 376 -21.91 -18.82 -23.73
N ASP A 377 -21.08 -18.32 -24.66
CA ASP A 377 -19.72 -18.82 -24.90
C ASP A 377 -18.63 -17.99 -24.19
N ARG A 378 -18.87 -17.66 -22.91
CA ARG A 378 -17.91 -16.87 -22.12
C ARG A 378 -16.64 -17.65 -21.81
N SER A 379 -15.50 -16.95 -21.73
CA SER A 379 -14.28 -17.58 -21.23
C SER A 379 -14.29 -17.67 -19.70
N THR A 380 -13.76 -18.77 -19.16
CA THR A 380 -13.47 -18.89 -17.73
C THR A 380 -12.35 -17.92 -17.33
N PRO A 381 -12.31 -17.41 -16.08
CA PRO A 381 -11.25 -16.51 -15.61
C PRO A 381 -9.82 -16.98 -15.93
N ASP A 382 -9.51 -18.26 -15.72
CA ASP A 382 -8.18 -18.81 -16.00
C ASP A 382 -7.81 -18.77 -17.49
N ARG A 383 -8.81 -19.02 -18.37
CA ARG A 383 -8.65 -18.95 -19.82
C ARG A 383 -8.43 -17.52 -20.27
N VAL A 384 -9.12 -16.54 -19.67
CA VAL A 384 -8.92 -15.11 -19.94
C VAL A 384 -7.48 -14.70 -19.61
N THR A 385 -7.01 -15.03 -18.41
CA THR A 385 -5.64 -14.69 -17.97
C THR A 385 -4.58 -15.35 -18.85
N ARG A 386 -4.77 -16.62 -19.23
CA ARG A 386 -3.86 -17.31 -20.14
C ARG A 386 -3.81 -16.65 -21.53
N ARG A 387 -4.97 -16.39 -22.14
CA ARG A 387 -5.07 -15.72 -23.44
C ARG A 387 -4.47 -14.31 -23.41
N ALA A 388 -4.60 -13.59 -22.30
CA ALA A 388 -3.97 -12.28 -22.15
C ALA A 388 -2.43 -12.37 -22.18
N ARG A 389 -1.83 -13.40 -21.55
CA ARG A 389 -0.38 -13.64 -21.60
C ARG A 389 0.09 -14.01 -23.01
N GLU A 390 -0.62 -14.93 -23.66
CA GLU A 390 -0.34 -15.34 -25.04
C GLU A 390 -0.39 -14.13 -26.00
N LEU A 391 -1.45 -13.31 -25.89
CA LEU A 391 -1.62 -12.09 -26.67
C LEU A 391 -0.43 -11.13 -26.50
N VAL A 392 0.03 -10.88 -25.27
CA VAL A 392 1.16 -9.97 -25.04
C VAL A 392 2.46 -10.49 -25.65
N THR A 393 2.67 -11.80 -25.65
CA THR A 393 3.79 -12.41 -26.38
C THR A 393 3.66 -12.22 -27.88
N GLU A 394 2.46 -12.40 -28.44
CA GLU A 394 2.21 -12.16 -29.87
C GLU A 394 2.46 -10.70 -30.27
N LEU A 395 1.97 -9.73 -29.49
CA LEU A 395 2.20 -8.30 -29.77
C LEU A 395 3.69 -7.94 -29.82
N ALA A 396 4.50 -8.55 -28.95
CA ALA A 396 5.95 -8.30 -28.92
C ALA A 396 6.66 -8.71 -30.21
N THR A 397 6.14 -9.74 -30.89
CA THR A 397 6.71 -10.19 -32.18
C THR A 397 6.43 -9.22 -33.34
N LEU A 398 5.51 -8.27 -33.17
CA LEU A 398 5.19 -7.26 -34.19
C LEU A 398 6.19 -6.09 -34.21
N LEU A 399 7.05 -5.98 -33.18
CA LEU A 399 8.14 -5.00 -33.05
C LEU A 399 9.54 -5.62 -33.30
N GLN A 400 9.58 -6.88 -33.73
CA GLN A 400 10.78 -7.58 -34.21
C GLN A 400 10.81 -7.50 -35.73
#